data_AF-A0A538ABX0-F1
#
_entry.id   AF-A0A538ABX0-F1
#
_cell.length_a   1.000
_cell.length_b   1.000
_cell.length_c   1.000
_cell.angle_alpha   90.00
_cell.angle_beta   90.00
_cell.angle_gamma   90.00
#
_symmetry.space_group_name_H-M   'P 1'
#
loop_
_entity.id
_entity.type
_entity.pdbx_description
1 polymer ?
#
loop_
_entity_poly.entity_id
_entity_poly.type
_entity_poly.pdbx_seq_one_letter_code
_entity_poly.pdbx_strand_id
1 'polypeptide(L)'
;MKPIRIAVLVALGAAVVALAGVGRPEPAGGASKPTGGITVTGTGSVKAVPDQAEFSLGVQTSGATAREALAANSERMRRVLAAVRAAGVAESDIKTQEVSVSPSYGSNGRVDGYTANNSVSVQI
;
A
#
# COMPACT_ATOMS: atom_id res chain seq x y z
N MET A 1 82.44 33.51 47.89
CA MET A 1 82.35 34.26 46.60
C MET A 1 82.18 33.24 45.47
N LYS A 2 81.03 32.97 44.86
CA LYS A 2 79.82 33.77 44.64
C LYS A 2 78.61 32.82 44.39
N PRO A 3 77.48 32.98 45.10
CA PRO A 3 76.24 32.21 44.93
C PRO A 3 75.41 32.60 43.69
N ILE A 4 76.01 33.28 42.71
CA ILE A 4 75.30 33.95 41.61
C ILE A 4 75.00 32.99 40.45
N ARG A 5 75.66 31.83 40.37
CA ARG A 5 75.48 30.89 39.24
C ARG A 5 74.26 29.96 39.39
N ILE A 6 73.78 29.72 40.61
CA ILE A 6 72.66 28.80 40.86
C ILE A 6 71.31 29.48 40.58
N ALA A 7 71.23 30.80 40.78
CA ALA A 7 70.02 31.59 40.54
C ALA A 7 69.59 31.62 39.06
N VAL A 8 70.53 31.51 38.11
CA VAL A 8 70.24 31.56 36.68
C VAL A 8 69.66 30.24 36.16
N LEU A 9 70.00 29.09 36.79
CA LEU A 9 69.49 27.78 36.37
C LEU A 9 68.06 27.49 36.86
N VAL A 10 67.63 28.12 37.97
CA VAL A 10 66.26 27.97 38.48
C VAL A 10 65.27 28.82 37.67
N ALA A 11 65.72 29.96 37.11
CA ALA A 11 64.88 30.83 36.30
C ALA A 11 64.52 30.24 34.92
N LEU A 12 65.35 29.34 34.36
CA LEU A 12 65.03 28.66 33.08
C LEU A 12 64.08 27.47 33.25
N GLY A 13 64.07 26.81 34.42
CA GLY A 13 63.20 25.65 34.67
C GLY A 13 61.72 26.02 34.82
N ALA A 14 61.42 27.22 35.32
CA ALA A 14 60.05 27.66 35.56
C ALA A 14 59.31 28.12 34.28
N ALA A 15 60.02 28.44 33.19
CA ALA A 15 59.40 28.94 31.96
C ALA A 15 58.86 27.81 31.06
N VAL A 16 59.34 26.57 31.21
CA VAL A 16 58.92 25.43 30.36
C VAL A 16 57.60 24.80 30.83
N VAL A 17 57.23 24.95 32.10
CA VAL A 17 56.01 24.35 32.66
C VAL A 17 54.76 25.20 32.35
N ALA A 18 54.91 26.49 32.08
CA ALA A 18 53.79 27.39 31.79
C ALA A 18 53.20 27.22 30.37
N LEU A 19 53.92 26.56 29.45
CA LEU A 19 53.48 26.37 28.06
C LEU A 19 52.72 25.05 27.81
N ALA A 20 52.58 24.18 28.81
CA ALA A 20 51.86 22.91 28.67
C ALA A 20 50.35 22.99 28.98
N GLY A 21 49.84 24.17 29.38
CA GLY A 21 48.49 24.33 29.92
C GLY A 21 47.44 25.00 29.03
N VAL A 22 47.80 25.57 27.88
CA VAL A 22 46.90 26.42 27.07
C VAL A 22 46.73 25.87 25.65
N GLY A 23 45.95 24.80 25.48
CA GLY A 23 45.64 24.32 24.12
C GLY A 23 45.02 22.95 23.96
N ARG A 24 44.31 22.40 24.95
CA ARG A 24 43.50 21.19 24.71
C ARG A 24 42.09 21.61 24.28
N PRO A 25 41.67 21.34 23.02
CA PRO A 25 40.27 21.46 22.67
C PRO A 25 39.51 20.36 23.41
N GLU A 26 38.63 20.75 24.32
CA GLU A 26 37.62 19.84 24.85
C GLU A 26 36.70 19.44 23.69
N PRO A 27 36.41 18.14 23.48
CA PRO A 27 35.38 17.76 22.53
C PRO A 27 34.06 18.33 23.04
N ALA A 28 33.48 19.27 22.29
CA ALA A 28 32.12 19.76 22.48
C ALA A 28 31.14 18.62 22.13
N GLY A 29 31.06 17.62 23.00
CA GLY A 29 30.03 16.58 22.96
C GLY A 29 28.78 17.14 23.63
N GLY A 30 27.86 17.69 22.83
CA GLY A 30 26.69 18.38 23.40
C GLY A 30 25.52 18.58 22.45
N ALA A 31 25.10 17.55 21.72
CA ALA A 31 23.67 17.42 21.45
C ALA A 31 23.08 16.61 22.62
N SER A 32 22.60 17.31 23.64
CA SER A 32 21.89 16.70 24.77
C SER A 32 20.70 15.91 24.24
N LYS A 33 20.87 14.58 24.14
CA LYS A 33 19.76 13.67 23.87
C LYS A 33 18.76 13.87 25.02
N PRO A 34 17.47 14.15 24.77
CA PRO A 34 16.52 14.42 25.85
C PRO A 34 16.52 13.27 26.87
N THR A 35 17.04 13.53 28.06
CA THR A 35 17.01 12.60 29.22
C THR A 35 15.69 12.79 29.94
N GLY A 36 14.59 12.39 29.30
CA GLY A 36 13.26 12.42 29.89
C GLY A 36 12.16 12.11 28.90
N GLY A 37 11.50 10.97 29.08
CA GLY A 37 10.35 10.56 28.29
C GLY A 37 9.96 9.12 28.59
N ILE A 38 8.66 8.83 28.60
CA ILE A 38 8.13 7.47 28.67
C ILE A 38 7.76 7.08 27.24
N THR A 39 8.47 6.09 26.69
CA THR A 39 8.12 5.50 25.39
C THR A 39 7.16 4.36 25.62
N VAL A 40 5.93 4.48 25.10
CA VAL A 40 4.93 3.42 25.17
C VAL A 40 4.65 2.92 23.75
N THR A 41 4.75 1.61 23.57
CA THR A 41 4.32 0.94 22.35
C THR A 41 2.98 0.27 22.64
N GLY A 42 1.92 0.72 21.98
CA GLY A 42 0.59 0.11 22.06
C GLY A 42 0.26 -0.63 20.77
N THR A 43 -0.29 -1.83 20.87
CA THR A 43 -0.82 -2.59 19.74
C THR A 43 -2.34 -2.69 19.89
N GLY A 44 -3.09 -2.21 18.90
CA GLY A 44 -4.54 -2.36 18.83
C GLY A 44 -4.92 -3.45 17.82
N SER A 45 -5.80 -4.36 18.20
CA SER A 45 -6.42 -5.33 17.29
C SER A 45 -7.93 -5.24 17.45
N VAL A 46 -8.64 -5.14 16.34
CA VAL A 46 -10.11 -5.12 16.30
C VAL A 46 -10.55 -6.32 15.47
N LYS A 47 -11.46 -7.12 16.04
CA LYS A 47 -12.18 -8.15 15.30
C LYS A 47 -13.59 -7.63 15.08
N ALA A 48 -13.99 -7.53 13.82
CA ALA A 48 -15.33 -7.16 13.41
C ALA A 48 -15.95 -8.31 12.62
N VAL A 49 -17.28 -8.45 12.75
CA VAL A 49 -18.06 -9.35 11.89
C VAL A 49 -18.31 -8.60 10.58
N PRO A 50 -18.04 -9.19 9.40
CA PRO A 50 -18.40 -8.57 8.12
C PRO A 50 -19.91 -8.35 8.03
N ASP A 51 -20.33 -7.18 7.60
CA ASP A 51 -21.73 -6.75 7.48
C ASP A 51 -22.19 -6.56 6.03
N GLN A 52 -21.30 -6.81 5.06
CA GLN A 52 -21.60 -6.75 3.62
C GLN A 52 -20.96 -7.92 2.88
N ALA A 53 -21.66 -8.44 1.87
CA ALA A 53 -21.11 -9.39 0.90
C ALA A 53 -21.35 -8.93 -0.53
N GLU A 54 -20.34 -9.11 -1.38
CA GLU A 54 -20.43 -8.80 -2.81
C GLU A 54 -20.29 -10.08 -3.64
N PHE A 55 -21.25 -10.33 -4.52
CA PHE A 55 -21.27 -11.45 -5.45
C PHE A 55 -21.24 -10.95 -6.88
N SER A 56 -20.34 -11.49 -7.70
CA SER A 56 -20.30 -11.24 -9.14
C SER A 56 -20.93 -12.41 -9.89
N LEU A 57 -21.99 -12.13 -10.63
CA LEU A 57 -22.71 -13.09 -11.46
C LEU A 57 -22.60 -12.65 -12.92
N GLY A 58 -22.45 -13.59 -13.85
CA GLY A 58 -22.38 -13.25 -15.25
C GLY A 58 -22.88 -14.35 -16.16
N VAL A 59 -23.22 -13.95 -17.38
CA VAL A 59 -23.65 -14.84 -18.45
C VAL A 59 -22.74 -14.63 -19.65
N GLN A 60 -22.24 -15.73 -20.20
CA GLN A 60 -21.56 -15.78 -21.48
C GLN A 60 -22.42 -16.57 -22.48
N THR A 61 -22.53 -16.04 -23.69
CA THR A 61 -23.24 -16.69 -24.80
C THR A 61 -22.44 -16.53 -26.08
N SER A 62 -22.56 -17.53 -26.96
CA SER A 62 -21.98 -17.52 -28.28
C SER A 62 -23.08 -17.65 -29.34
N GLY A 63 -22.86 -17.06 -30.51
CA GLY A 63 -23.78 -17.09 -31.65
C GLY A 63 -23.06 -16.86 -32.97
N ALA A 64 -23.72 -17.15 -34.10
CA ALA A 64 -23.14 -16.96 -35.42
C ALA A 64 -22.98 -15.47 -35.77
N THR A 65 -23.82 -14.62 -35.17
CA THR A 65 -23.77 -13.16 -35.32
C THR A 65 -23.67 -12.47 -33.95
N ALA A 66 -23.11 -11.27 -33.92
CA ALA A 66 -23.05 -10.45 -32.71
C ALA A 66 -24.45 -10.16 -32.13
N ARG A 67 -25.44 -9.93 -33.00
CA ARG A 67 -26.83 -9.69 -32.59
C ARG A 67 -27.45 -10.90 -31.90
N GLU A 68 -27.25 -12.09 -32.46
CA GLU A 68 -27.75 -13.34 -31.89
C GLU A 68 -27.11 -13.61 -30.52
N ALA A 69 -25.78 -13.48 -30.44
CA ALA A 69 -25.03 -13.67 -29.19
C ALA A 69 -25.54 -12.73 -28.09
N LEU A 70 -25.71 -11.42 -28.40
CA LEU A 70 -26.18 -10.42 -27.45
C LEU A 70 -27.65 -10.59 -27.05
N ALA A 71 -28.53 -10.96 -28.00
CA ALA A 71 -29.95 -11.20 -27.71
C ALA A 71 -30.10 -12.40 -26.77
N ALA A 72 -29.44 -13.52 -27.08
CA ALA A 72 -29.41 -14.70 -26.21
C ALA A 72 -28.80 -14.39 -24.84
N ASN A 73 -27.76 -13.54 -24.80
CA ASN A 73 -27.16 -13.10 -23.55
C ASN A 73 -28.16 -12.34 -22.68
N SER A 74 -28.80 -11.33 -23.27
CA SER A 74 -29.72 -10.43 -22.58
C SER A 74 -30.92 -11.20 -22.02
N GLU A 75 -31.46 -12.16 -22.77
CA GLU A 75 -32.55 -13.01 -22.31
C GLU A 75 -32.13 -13.87 -21.10
N ARG A 76 -30.97 -14.52 -21.19
CA ARG A 76 -30.41 -15.33 -20.09
C ARG A 76 -30.12 -14.47 -18.86
N MET A 77 -29.54 -13.29 -19.04
CA MET A 77 -29.25 -12.35 -17.97
C MET A 77 -30.52 -11.91 -17.26
N ARG A 78 -31.61 -11.65 -18.00
CA ARG A 78 -32.92 -11.32 -17.44
C ARG A 78 -33.47 -12.40 -16.51
N ARG A 79 -33.21 -13.68 -16.83
CA ARG A 79 -33.56 -14.82 -15.97
C ARG A 79 -32.72 -14.87 -14.70
N VAL A 80 -31.42 -14.60 -14.81
CA VAL A 80 -30.53 -14.48 -13.63
C VAL A 80 -31.00 -13.36 -12.70
N LEU A 81 -31.28 -12.16 -13.24
CA LEU A 81 -31.83 -11.06 -12.45
C LEU A 81 -33.15 -11.42 -11.78
N ALA A 82 -34.03 -12.17 -12.48
CA ALA A 82 -35.29 -12.61 -11.89
C ALA A 82 -35.06 -13.59 -10.72
N ALA A 83 -34.11 -14.51 -10.84
CA ALA A 83 -33.76 -15.44 -9.77
C ALA A 83 -33.13 -14.72 -8.56
N VAL A 84 -32.25 -13.74 -8.80
CA VAL A 84 -31.63 -12.92 -7.74
C VAL A 84 -32.67 -12.10 -7.00
N ARG A 85 -33.61 -11.47 -7.71
CA ARG A 85 -34.75 -10.77 -7.08
C ARG A 85 -35.65 -11.72 -6.28
N ALA A 86 -35.91 -12.91 -6.80
CA ALA A 86 -36.69 -13.93 -6.09
C ALA A 86 -35.99 -14.44 -4.81
N ALA A 87 -34.66 -14.34 -4.74
CA ALA A 87 -33.88 -14.66 -3.55
C ALA A 87 -33.92 -13.54 -2.48
N GLY A 88 -34.59 -12.41 -2.74
CA GLY A 88 -34.79 -11.34 -1.76
C GLY A 88 -33.83 -10.14 -1.89
N VAL A 89 -32.97 -10.12 -2.92
CA VAL A 89 -32.07 -8.98 -3.20
C VAL A 89 -32.87 -7.84 -3.83
N ALA A 90 -32.74 -6.62 -3.29
CA ALA A 90 -33.41 -5.45 -3.84
C ALA A 90 -32.74 -5.01 -5.17
N GLU A 91 -33.51 -4.41 -6.06
CA GLU A 91 -32.98 -3.94 -7.36
C GLU A 91 -31.91 -2.87 -7.20
N SER A 92 -31.95 -2.08 -6.11
CA SER A 92 -30.92 -1.11 -5.75
C SER A 92 -29.54 -1.73 -5.52
N ASP A 93 -29.50 -3.00 -5.13
CA ASP A 93 -28.29 -3.70 -4.74
C ASP A 93 -27.72 -4.53 -5.90
N ILE A 94 -28.41 -4.51 -7.06
CA ILE A 94 -27.97 -5.14 -8.31
C ILE A 94 -27.38 -4.06 -9.21
N LYS A 95 -26.10 -4.19 -9.54
CA LYS A 95 -25.40 -3.27 -10.45
C LYS A 95 -24.84 -4.02 -11.64
N THR A 96 -25.24 -3.64 -12.85
CA THR A 96 -24.58 -4.14 -14.06
C THR A 96 -23.16 -3.59 -14.12
N GLN A 97 -22.18 -4.48 -14.19
CA GLN A 97 -20.77 -4.12 -14.24
C GLN A 97 -20.34 -3.86 -15.69
N GLU A 98 -20.56 -4.84 -16.58
CA GLU A 98 -20.06 -4.76 -17.94
C GLU A 98 -20.93 -5.57 -18.90
N VAL A 99 -21.07 -5.07 -20.13
CA VAL A 99 -21.59 -5.82 -21.28
C VAL A 99 -20.63 -5.66 -22.44
N SER A 100 -20.06 -6.77 -22.91
CA SER A 100 -19.10 -6.77 -24.01
C SER A 100 -19.44 -7.84 -25.05
N VAL A 101 -19.14 -7.56 -26.31
CA VAL A 101 -19.32 -8.49 -27.42
C VAL A 101 -18.04 -8.50 -28.25
N SER A 102 -17.47 -9.69 -28.43
CA SER A 102 -16.21 -9.87 -29.13
C SER A 102 -16.33 -10.97 -30.18
N PRO A 103 -15.70 -10.82 -31.36
CA PRO A 103 -15.58 -11.93 -32.32
C PRO A 103 -14.72 -13.05 -31.71
N SER A 104 -15.14 -14.29 -31.95
CA SER A 104 -14.40 -15.51 -31.64
C SER A 104 -13.68 -15.97 -32.89
N TYR A 105 -12.37 -16.14 -32.80
CA TYR A 105 -11.52 -16.56 -33.91
C TYR A 105 -11.18 -18.04 -33.82
N GLY A 106 -11.34 -18.75 -34.94
CA GLY A 106 -10.93 -20.13 -35.10
C GLY A 106 -9.43 -20.30 -35.25
N SER A 107 -8.99 -21.55 -35.32
CA SER A 107 -7.57 -21.92 -35.52
C SER A 107 -6.98 -21.43 -36.84
N ASN A 108 -7.83 -21.10 -37.82
CA ASN A 108 -7.47 -20.54 -39.12
C ASN A 108 -7.38 -19.00 -39.12
N GLY A 109 -7.58 -18.35 -37.97
CA GLY A 109 -7.60 -16.88 -37.85
C GLY A 109 -8.83 -16.20 -38.45
N ARG A 110 -9.86 -16.96 -38.85
CA ARG A 110 -11.15 -16.44 -39.30
C ARG A 110 -12.13 -16.36 -38.13
N VAL A 111 -13.12 -15.49 -38.25
CA VAL A 111 -14.19 -15.37 -37.26
C VAL A 111 -15.10 -16.61 -37.37
N ASP A 112 -15.14 -17.42 -36.32
CA ASP A 112 -16.00 -18.60 -36.21
C ASP A 112 -17.35 -18.26 -35.56
N GLY A 113 -17.44 -17.10 -34.89
CA GLY A 113 -18.68 -16.60 -34.31
C GLY A 113 -18.44 -15.37 -33.45
N TYR A 114 -19.43 -15.04 -32.62
CA TYR A 114 -19.35 -13.93 -31.66
C TYR A 114 -19.70 -14.42 -30.27
N THR A 115 -19.00 -13.89 -29.28
CA THR A 115 -19.24 -14.16 -27.86
C THR A 115 -19.68 -12.87 -27.19
N ALA A 116 -20.80 -12.92 -26.48
CA ALA A 116 -21.30 -11.84 -25.66
C ALA A 116 -21.15 -12.21 -24.18
N ASN A 117 -20.63 -11.28 -23.39
CA ASN A 117 -20.49 -11.37 -21.95
C ASN A 117 -21.30 -10.28 -21.28
N ASN A 118 -21.96 -10.61 -20.18
CA ASN A 118 -22.63 -9.65 -19.31
C ASN A 118 -22.40 -10.06 -17.86
N SER A 119 -21.99 -9.11 -17.03
CA SER A 119 -21.76 -9.31 -15.61
C SER A 119 -22.54 -8.30 -14.76
N VAL A 120 -23.02 -8.76 -13.61
CA VAL A 120 -23.69 -7.98 -12.58
C VAL A 120 -23.03 -8.23 -11.23
N SER A 121 -22.85 -7.17 -10.45
CA SER A 121 -22.51 -7.24 -9.04
C SER A 121 -23.80 -7.20 -8.22
N VAL A 122 -23.84 -8.01 -7.17
CA VAL A 122 -24.92 -8.07 -6.19
C VAL A 122 -24.31 -7.80 -4.83
N GLN A 123 -24.82 -6.79 -4.14
CA GLN A 123 -24.42 -6.45 -2.77
C GLN A 123 -25.54 -6.87 -1.81
N ILE A 124 -25.19 -7.46 -0.65
CA ILE A 124 -26.14 -7.80 0.43
C ILE A 124 -25.55 -7.46 1.80
#